data_AF-A0A1Z1WPE4-F1
#
_entry.id   AF-A0A1Z1WPE4-F1
#
_cell.length_a   1.000
_cell.length_b   1.000
_cell.length_c   1.000
_cell.angle_alpha   90.00
_cell.angle_beta   90.00
_cell.angle_gamma   90.00
#
_symmetry.space_group_name_H-M   'P 1'
#
loop_
_entity.id
_entity.type
_entity.pdbx_description
1 polymer ?
#
loop_
_entity_poly.entity_id
_entity_poly.type
_entity_poly.pdbx_seq_one_letter_code
_entity_poly.pdbx_strand_id
1 'polypeptide(L)'
;MSSLEKIAARCGELDQLVEALAKKLAEADAEREELVVAEQVLRRLYEQEAEAATAEQNAGTPRLVQVAGRSVLKVPHRSEVADASALPVDYQRMLQIVKAAGGPVMVKEVGAELGIDASVPT
;
A
#
# COMPACT_ATOMS: atom_id res chain seq x y z
N MET A 1 60.33 -25.09 -24.37
CA MET A 1 59.06 -25.05 -25.12
C MET A 1 59.24 -24.20 -26.36
N SER A 2 58.84 -24.73 -27.52
CA SER A 2 58.81 -24.07 -28.81
C SER A 2 57.76 -22.94 -28.84
N SER A 3 57.95 -21.95 -29.70
CA SER A 3 57.00 -20.83 -29.87
C SER A 3 55.61 -21.32 -30.29
N LEU A 4 55.51 -22.41 -31.06
CA LEU A 4 54.24 -23.01 -31.45
C LEU A 4 53.47 -23.60 -30.26
N GLU A 5 54.18 -24.24 -29.32
CA GLU A 5 53.57 -24.82 -28.12
C GLU A 5 52.97 -23.72 -27.23
N LYS A 6 53.64 -22.57 -27.12
CA LYS A 6 53.11 -21.42 -26.38
C LYS A 6 51.85 -20.82 -27.01
N ILE A 7 51.80 -20.76 -28.35
CA ILE A 7 50.63 -20.29 -29.09
C ILE A 7 49.46 -21.25 -28.86
N ALA A 8 49.69 -22.56 -29.00
CA ALA A 8 48.66 -23.57 -28.79
C ALA A 8 48.11 -23.54 -27.35
N ALA A 9 48.99 -23.41 -26.35
CA ALA A 9 48.57 -23.26 -24.95
C ALA A 9 47.70 -22.01 -24.77
N ARG A 10 48.09 -20.87 -25.35
CA ARG A 10 47.33 -19.63 -25.22
C ARG A 10 45.97 -19.70 -25.93
N CYS A 11 45.88 -20.37 -27.07
CA CYS A 11 44.60 -20.62 -27.73
C CYS A 11 43.66 -21.43 -26.82
N GLY A 12 44.14 -22.52 -26.22
CA GLY A 12 43.34 -23.32 -25.29
C GLY A 12 42.88 -22.55 -24.05
N GLU A 13 43.74 -21.69 -23.49
CA GLU A 13 43.35 -20.79 -22.39
C GLU A 13 42.24 -19.81 -22.81
N LEU A 14 42.32 -19.26 -24.03
CA LEU A 14 41.30 -18.36 -24.55
C LEU A 14 39.99 -19.09 -24.81
N ASP A 15 40.01 -20.31 -25.32
CA ASP A 15 38.81 -21.12 -25.56
C ASP A 15 38.07 -21.39 -24.23
N GLN A 16 38.80 -21.75 -23.18
CA GLN A 16 38.23 -21.94 -21.83
C GLN A 16 37.61 -20.64 -21.28
N LEU A 17 38.27 -19.50 -21.49
CA LEU A 17 37.73 -18.20 -21.08
C LEU A 17 36.46 -17.84 -21.85
N VAL A 18 36.44 -18.10 -23.16
CA VAL A 18 35.25 -17.88 -24.01
C VAL A 18 34.09 -18.73 -23.52
N GLU A 19 34.31 -20.01 -23.23
CA GLU A 19 33.27 -20.91 -22.72
C GLU A 19 32.73 -20.44 -21.36
N ALA A 20 33.60 -20.04 -20.45
CA ALA A 20 33.20 -19.52 -19.14
C ALA A 20 32.41 -18.20 -19.24
N LEU A 21 32.79 -17.30 -20.15
CA LEU A 21 32.06 -16.05 -20.38
C LEU A 21 30.71 -16.29 -21.07
N ALA A 22 30.64 -17.21 -22.03
CA ALA A 22 29.39 -17.59 -22.68
C ALA A 22 28.38 -18.13 -21.66
N LYS A 23 28.84 -18.94 -20.70
CA LYS A 23 27.99 -19.42 -19.61
C LYS A 23 27.44 -18.28 -18.74
N LYS A 24 28.29 -17.35 -18.32
CA LYS A 24 27.87 -16.18 -17.52
C LYS A 24 26.89 -15.28 -18.27
N LEU A 25 27.08 -15.11 -19.58
CA LEU A 25 26.17 -14.35 -20.41
C LEU A 25 24.79 -15.00 -20.44
N ALA A 26 24.73 -16.33 -20.64
CA ALA A 26 23.47 -17.07 -20.62
C ALA A 26 22.75 -16.98 -19.27
N GLU A 27 23.48 -17.03 -18.15
CA GLU A 27 22.92 -16.84 -16.81
C GLU A 27 22.34 -15.43 -16.62
N ALA A 28 23.07 -14.39 -17.07
CA ALA A 28 22.61 -13.01 -16.98
C ALA A 28 21.40 -12.72 -17.88
N ASP A 29 21.35 -13.32 -19.07
CA ASP A 29 20.20 -13.20 -19.97
C ASP A 29 18.96 -13.86 -19.37
N ALA A 30 19.10 -15.03 -18.74
CA ALA A 30 18.02 -15.70 -18.03
C ALA A 30 17.49 -14.86 -16.86
N GLU A 31 18.38 -14.31 -16.01
CA GLU A 31 17.97 -13.43 -14.92
C GLU A 31 17.26 -12.17 -15.44
N ARG A 32 17.74 -11.60 -16.54
CA ARG A 32 17.10 -10.43 -17.17
C ARG A 32 15.68 -10.74 -17.64
N GLU A 33 15.45 -11.92 -18.20
CA GLU A 33 14.10 -12.35 -18.61
C GLU A 33 13.16 -12.46 -17.39
N GLU A 34 13.63 -13.05 -16.28
CA GLU A 34 12.86 -13.12 -15.03
C GLU A 34 12.54 -11.73 -14.48
N LEU A 35 13.50 -10.81 -14.49
CA LEU A 35 13.31 -9.44 -14.01
C LEU A 35 12.30 -8.65 -14.87
N VAL A 36 12.27 -8.88 -16.18
CA VAL A 36 11.26 -8.25 -17.06
C VAL A 36 9.85 -8.74 -16.69
N VAL A 37 9.69 -10.02 -16.37
CA VAL A 37 8.41 -10.56 -15.90
C VAL A 37 8.04 -9.95 -14.55
N ALA A 38 8.99 -9.87 -13.60
CA ALA A 38 8.76 -9.27 -12.29
C ALA A 38 8.34 -7.79 -12.40
N GLU A 39 8.98 -7.00 -13.27
CA GLU A 39 8.60 -5.60 -13.50
C GLU A 39 7.16 -5.49 -14.01
N GLN A 40 6.77 -6.32 -14.97
CA GLN A 40 5.41 -6.31 -15.53
C GLN A 40 4.37 -6.68 -14.47
N VAL A 41 4.67 -7.66 -13.61
CA VAL A 41 3.79 -8.06 -12.50
C VAL A 41 3.62 -6.90 -11.53
N LEU A 42 4.72 -6.28 -11.10
CA LEU A 42 4.68 -5.14 -10.18
C LEU A 42 3.89 -3.96 -10.77
N ARG A 43 4.09 -3.64 -12.05
CA ARG A 43 3.33 -2.59 -12.73
C ARG A 43 1.84 -2.84 -12.69
N ARG A 44 1.40 -4.07 -12.99
CA ARG A 44 -0.02 -4.47 -12.92
C ARG A 44 -0.58 -4.37 -11.51
N LEU A 45 0.20 -4.75 -10.49
CA LEU A 45 -0.23 -4.64 -9.10
C LEU A 45 -0.43 -3.18 -8.70
N TYR A 46 0.50 -2.29 -9.06
CA TYR A 46 0.34 -0.85 -8.81
C TYR A 46 -0.85 -0.25 -9.56
N GLU A 47 -1.10 -0.67 -10.79
CA GLU A 47 -2.29 -0.26 -11.56
C GLU A 47 -3.57 -0.72 -10.85
N GLN A 48 -3.64 -1.97 -10.39
CA GLN A 48 -4.79 -2.50 -9.64
C GLN A 48 -5.01 -1.77 -8.32
N GLU A 49 -3.94 -1.47 -7.57
CA GLU A 49 -4.02 -0.70 -6.33
C GLU A 49 -4.52 0.74 -6.58
N ALA A 50 -4.05 1.38 -7.66
CA ALA A 50 -4.53 2.71 -8.05
C ALA A 50 -6.00 2.69 -8.49
N GLU A 51 -6.43 1.67 -9.23
CA GLU A 51 -7.83 1.44 -9.58
C GLU A 51 -8.70 1.18 -8.34
N ALA A 52 -8.22 0.37 -7.39
CA ALA A 52 -8.92 0.14 -6.12
C ALA A 52 -9.03 1.43 -5.29
N ALA A 53 -7.93 2.19 -5.16
CA ALA A 53 -7.92 3.46 -4.42
C ALA A 53 -8.84 4.51 -5.05
N THR A 54 -8.87 4.60 -6.38
CA THR A 54 -9.81 5.49 -7.08
C THR A 54 -11.26 5.02 -6.95
N ALA A 55 -11.52 3.71 -6.97
CA ALA A 55 -12.85 3.16 -6.69
C ALA A 55 -13.31 3.47 -5.25
N GLU A 56 -12.43 3.34 -4.25
CA GLU A 56 -12.70 3.70 -2.86
C GLU A 56 -12.93 5.21 -2.68
N GLN A 57 -12.11 6.07 -3.33
CA GLN A 57 -12.30 7.52 -3.31
C GLN A 57 -13.61 7.95 -3.97
N ASN A 58 -13.97 7.31 -5.08
CA ASN A 58 -15.27 7.52 -5.73
C ASN A 58 -16.43 7.04 -4.86
N ALA A 59 -16.24 5.95 -4.11
CA ALA A 59 -17.22 5.50 -3.13
C ALA A 59 -17.38 6.51 -1.99
N GLY A 60 -16.29 7.12 -1.51
CA GLY A 60 -16.21 8.08 -0.41
C GLY A 60 -16.56 9.55 -0.75
N THR A 61 -16.80 9.90 -2.01
CA THR A 61 -17.13 11.27 -2.41
C THR A 61 -18.66 11.47 -2.45
N PRO A 62 -19.23 12.45 -1.73
CA PRO A 62 -20.67 12.71 -1.75
C PRO A 62 -21.13 13.11 -3.16
N ARG A 63 -21.98 12.27 -3.78
CA ARG A 63 -22.50 12.50 -5.13
C ARG A 63 -23.90 13.12 -5.07
N LEU A 64 -24.17 14.14 -5.88
CA LEU A 64 -25.53 14.64 -6.07
C LEU A 64 -26.43 13.57 -6.72
N VAL A 65 -27.56 13.27 -6.10
CA VAL A 65 -28.57 12.30 -6.58
C VAL A 65 -29.96 12.91 -6.45
N GLN A 66 -30.88 12.56 -7.35
CA GLN A 66 -32.28 12.97 -7.29
C GLN A 66 -33.09 12.01 -6.42
N VAL A 67 -33.76 12.52 -5.38
CA VAL A 67 -34.76 11.79 -4.59
C VAL A 67 -36.08 12.55 -4.70
N ALA A 68 -37.10 11.94 -5.30
CA ALA A 68 -38.40 12.57 -5.56
C ALA A 68 -38.29 13.95 -6.24
N GLY A 69 -37.34 14.10 -7.17
CA GLY A 69 -37.11 15.35 -7.92
C GLY A 69 -36.26 16.41 -7.20
N ARG A 70 -35.83 16.16 -5.96
CA ARG A 70 -34.95 17.04 -5.19
C ARG A 70 -33.51 16.53 -5.21
N SER A 71 -32.58 17.43 -5.55
CA SER A 71 -31.14 17.18 -5.54
C SER A 71 -30.64 17.07 -4.10
N VAL A 72 -30.07 15.92 -3.74
CA VAL A 72 -29.48 15.64 -2.42
C VAL A 72 -28.08 15.04 -2.57
N LEU A 73 -27.18 15.29 -1.62
CA LEU A 73 -25.88 14.62 -1.59
C LEU A 73 -26.05 13.22 -1.02
N LYS A 74 -25.77 12.20 -1.82
CA LYS A 74 -25.68 10.81 -1.38
C LYS A 74 -24.49 10.70 -0.43
N VAL A 75 -24.76 10.36 0.82
CA VAL A 75 -23.73 9.96 1.76
C VAL A 75 -23.16 8.61 1.28
N PRO A 76 -21.85 8.55 1.00
CA PRO A 76 -21.12 7.31 0.78
C PRO A 76 -21.49 6.20 1.76
N HIS A 77 -21.63 4.98 1.26
CA HIS A 77 -21.66 3.83 2.16
C HIS A 77 -20.27 3.70 2.79
N ARG A 78 -20.19 3.85 4.13
CA ARG A 78 -18.95 3.63 4.87
C ARG A 78 -18.90 2.17 5.28
N SER A 79 -17.78 1.51 5.04
CA SER A 79 -17.51 0.17 5.58
C SER A 79 -17.62 0.20 7.10
N GLU A 80 -18.11 -0.88 7.69
CA GLU A 80 -18.04 -1.04 9.14
C GLU A 80 -16.58 -0.99 9.57
N VAL A 81 -16.26 -0.07 10.49
CA VAL A 81 -14.94 -0.07 11.13
C VAL A 81 -14.90 -1.29 12.04
N ALA A 82 -14.12 -2.30 11.66
CA ALA A 82 -14.15 -3.61 12.29
C ALA A 82 -13.81 -3.59 13.79
N ASP A 83 -13.06 -2.59 14.25
CA ASP A 83 -12.68 -2.44 15.65
C ASP A 83 -12.49 -0.95 16.04
N ALA A 84 -12.81 -0.61 17.29
CA ALA A 84 -12.61 0.73 17.84
C ALA A 84 -11.13 1.16 17.78
N SER A 85 -10.18 0.21 17.74
CA SER A 85 -8.74 0.49 17.58
C SER A 85 -8.35 1.11 16.23
N ALA A 86 -9.23 1.05 15.23
CA ALA A 86 -8.99 1.69 13.93
C ALA A 86 -9.39 3.18 13.90
N LEU A 87 -10.01 3.69 14.98
CA LEU A 87 -10.32 5.10 15.11
C LEU A 87 -9.08 5.93 15.48
N PRO A 88 -9.02 7.23 15.16
CA PRO A 88 -7.98 8.10 15.68
C PRO A 88 -7.97 8.10 17.21
N VAL A 89 -6.78 8.27 17.80
CA VAL A 89 -6.51 8.07 19.23
C VAL A 89 -7.46 8.85 20.15
N ASP A 90 -7.89 10.04 19.74
CA ASP A 90 -8.80 10.87 20.54
C ASP A 90 -10.23 10.30 20.57
N TYR A 91 -10.70 9.73 19.47
CA TYR A 91 -11.99 9.03 19.42
C TYR A 91 -11.97 7.73 20.22
N GLN A 92 -10.84 7.02 20.23
CA GLN A 92 -10.67 5.85 21.08
C GLN A 92 -10.80 6.21 22.55
N ARG A 93 -10.11 7.28 22.99
CA ARG A 93 -10.18 7.77 24.38
C ARG A 93 -11.60 8.16 24.78
N MET A 94 -12.31 8.91 23.94
CA MET A 94 -13.73 9.24 24.16
C MET A 94 -14.57 7.99 24.39
N LEU A 95 -14.42 6.96 23.52
CA LEU A 95 -15.18 5.72 23.64
C LEU A 95 -14.84 4.93 24.91
N GLN A 96 -13.57 4.92 25.34
CA GLN A 96 -13.18 4.26 26.59
C GLN A 96 -13.83 4.92 27.80
N ILE A 97 -13.87 6.25 27.84
CA ILE A 97 -14.52 7.01 28.92
C ILE A 97 -16.02 6.68 28.97
N VAL A 98 -16.70 6.70 27.82
CA VAL A 98 -18.14 6.37 27.74
C VAL A 98 -18.40 4.91 28.12
N LYS A 99 -17.54 3.99 27.68
CA LYS A 99 -17.65 2.56 28.03
C LYS A 99 -17.45 2.33 29.53
N ALA A 100 -16.49 3.02 30.15
CA ALA A 100 -16.22 2.93 31.58
C ALA A 100 -17.39 3.46 32.43
N ALA A 101 -18.10 4.48 31.94
CA ALA A 101 -19.27 5.03 32.62
C ALA A 101 -20.49 4.08 32.65
N GLY A 102 -20.57 3.11 31.74
CA GLY A 102 -21.60 2.07 31.74
C GLY A 102 -23.04 2.58 31.50
N GLY A 103 -23.21 3.80 31.01
CA GLY A 103 -24.50 4.46 30.79
C GLY A 103 -24.37 5.80 30.06
N PRO A 104 -25.47 6.56 29.89
CA PRO A 104 -25.43 7.88 29.27
C PRO A 104 -24.49 8.83 30.03
N VAL A 105 -23.63 9.55 29.29
CA VAL A 105 -22.60 10.46 29.85
C VAL A 105 -22.82 11.87 29.32
N MET A 106 -22.63 12.88 30.16
CA MET A 106 -22.71 14.28 29.72
C MET A 106 -21.42 14.69 29.01
N VAL A 107 -21.54 15.49 27.94
CA VAL A 107 -20.38 15.97 27.15
C VAL A 107 -19.34 16.68 28.03
N LYS A 108 -19.78 17.45 29.03
CA LYS A 108 -18.88 18.13 29.99
C LYS A 108 -18.04 17.17 30.83
N GLU A 109 -18.55 15.97 31.13
CA GLU A 109 -17.86 14.96 31.94
C GLU A 109 -16.77 14.28 31.11
N VAL A 110 -17.10 13.95 29.85
CA VAL A 110 -16.10 13.44 28.89
C VAL A 110 -15.04 14.50 28.59
N GLY A 111 -15.44 15.77 28.43
CA GLY A 111 -14.52 16.89 28.25
C GLY A 111 -13.56 17.07 29.43
N ALA A 112 -14.08 17.03 30.66
CA ALA A 112 -13.27 17.13 31.87
C ALA A 112 -12.22 16.01 31.96
N GLU A 113 -12.60 14.75 31.67
CA GLU A 113 -11.70 13.60 31.66
C GLU A 113 -10.64 13.69 30.54
N LEU A 114 -10.96 14.35 29.43
CA LEU A 114 -10.04 14.62 28.33
C LEU A 114 -9.19 15.90 28.52
N GLY A 115 -9.43 16.68 29.57
CA GLY A 115 -8.79 17.98 29.78
C GLY A 115 -9.22 19.06 28.78
N ILE A 116 -10.40 18.91 28.17
CA ILE A 116 -10.98 19.84 27.18
C ILE A 116 -12.13 20.59 27.84
N ASP A 117 -12.08 21.92 27.81
CA ASP A 117 -13.25 22.74 28.17
C ASP A 117 -14.30 22.65 27.06
N ALA A 118 -15.32 21.82 27.30
CA ALA A 118 -16.43 21.61 26.38
C ALA A 118 -17.59 22.59 26.61
N SER A 119 -17.37 23.70 27.31
CA SER A 119 -18.36 24.77 27.46
C SER A 119 -18.84 25.25 26.10
N VAL A 120 -20.16 25.19 25.87
CA VAL A 120 -20.77 25.76 24.67
C VAL A 120 -20.84 27.28 24.90
N PRO A 121 -20.21 28.11 24.05
CA PRO A 121 -20.37 29.54 24.15
C PRO A 121 -21.85 29.90 23.98
N THR A 122 -22.41 30.56 24.99
CA THR A 122 -23.77 31.14 25.00
C THR A 122 -23.87 32.37 24.13
#